data_AF-A0A6B1E3Q0-F1
#
_entry.id   AF-A0A6B1E3Q0-F1
#
_cell.length_a   1.000
_cell.length_b   1.000
_cell.length_c   1.000
_cell.angle_alpha   90.00
_cell.angle_beta   90.00
_cell.angle_gamma   90.00
#
_symmetry.space_group_name_H-M   'P 1'
#
loop_
_entity.id
_entity.type
_entity.pdbx_description
1 polymer ?
#
loop_
_entity_poly.entity_id
_entity_poly.type
_entity_poly.pdbx_seq_one_letter_code
_entity_poly.pdbx_strand_id
1 'polypeptide(L)'
;MRQSTDKEREGGRMPASYAKYLAEVLIDEAALQERIAQLGQQINRDYADCEDLLLLCILKGGVMFLTDLSRHIEVPHMIDFMAASSYGIGARKTAGSVRIDMDLKMDVRGKHVLVVEDIIDSGHTLAFVLQT
;
A
#
# COMPACT_ATOMS: atom_id res chain seq x y z
N MET A 1 43.25 -28.62 8.94
CA MET A 1 43.41 -27.97 7.62
C MET A 1 42.19 -28.40 6.81
N ARG A 2 41.10 -27.65 6.57
CA ARG A 2 40.66 -26.24 6.69
C ARG A 2 39.21 -26.29 7.26
N GLN A 3 38.87 -25.50 8.30
CA GLN A 3 37.92 -24.35 8.28
C GLN A 3 36.57 -24.62 7.57
N SER A 4 35.40 -24.56 8.27
CA SER A 4 34.57 -23.34 8.54
C SER A 4 34.04 -22.75 7.21
N THR A 5 32.78 -22.43 6.92
CA THR A 5 31.50 -22.08 7.60
C THR A 5 30.37 -22.46 6.61
N ASP A 6 29.12 -22.72 7.00
CA ASP A 6 28.09 -21.67 7.02
C ASP A 6 26.88 -22.14 7.83
N LYS A 7 26.73 -21.47 8.96
CA LYS A 7 25.50 -21.30 9.73
C LYS A 7 24.53 -20.44 8.92
N GLU A 8 23.23 -20.66 9.16
CA GLU A 8 22.15 -19.68 9.02
C GLU A 8 21.78 -19.27 7.58
N ARG A 9 20.78 -19.98 7.03
CA ARG A 9 19.84 -19.41 6.06
C ARG A 9 18.42 -19.58 6.60
N GLU A 10 18.09 -18.85 7.67
CA GLU A 10 16.71 -18.50 7.98
C GLU A 10 16.36 -17.25 7.20
N GLY A 11 15.82 -17.45 6.00
CA GLY A 11 15.27 -16.40 5.15
C GLY A 11 14.06 -16.98 4.45
N GLY A 12 12.92 -16.31 4.56
CA GLY A 12 11.61 -16.75 4.11
C GLY A 12 11.65 -17.53 2.78
N ARG A 13 10.96 -18.68 2.77
CA ARG A 13 10.97 -19.63 1.66
C ARG A 13 10.34 -18.99 0.41
N MET A 14 11.16 -18.39 -0.46
CA MET A 14 10.71 -17.94 -1.77
C MET A 14 10.15 -19.14 -2.54
N PRO A 15 8.91 -19.08 -3.06
CA PRO A 15 8.38 -20.12 -3.93
C PRO A 15 9.29 -20.29 -5.14
N ALA A 16 9.58 -21.54 -5.53
CA ALA A 16 10.41 -21.82 -6.68
C ALA A 16 9.76 -21.27 -7.97
N SER A 17 10.26 -20.14 -8.50
CA SER A 17 10.17 -19.74 -9.93
C SER A 17 10.66 -18.30 -10.19
N TYR A 18 10.58 -17.36 -9.24
CA TYR A 18 10.89 -15.94 -9.50
C TYR A 18 12.36 -15.54 -9.31
N ALA A 19 13.17 -16.38 -8.66
CA ALA A 19 14.59 -16.08 -8.39
C ALA A 19 15.40 -15.78 -9.68
N LYS A 20 14.97 -16.27 -10.84
CA LYS A 20 15.61 -15.96 -12.13
C LYS A 20 15.30 -14.57 -12.69
N TYR A 21 14.29 -13.88 -12.16
CA TYR A 21 13.82 -12.57 -12.64
C TYR A 21 14.13 -11.43 -11.68
N LEU A 22 14.47 -11.76 -10.43
CA LEU A 22 14.69 -10.78 -9.37
C LEU A 22 16.19 -10.61 -9.15
N ALA A 23 16.66 -9.36 -9.17
CA ALA A 23 18.06 -9.04 -8.90
C ALA A 23 18.39 -9.19 -7.41
N GLU A 24 17.54 -8.63 -6.55
CA GLU A 24 17.68 -8.68 -5.10
C GLU A 24 16.34 -8.39 -4.41
N VAL A 25 16.30 -8.61 -3.10
CA VAL A 25 15.17 -8.22 -2.23
C VAL A 25 15.51 -6.86 -1.63
N LEU A 26 14.70 -5.83 -1.91
CA LEU A 26 14.91 -4.47 -1.40
C LEU A 26 14.42 -4.29 0.03
N ILE A 27 13.29 -4.93 0.35
CA ILE A 27 12.64 -4.90 1.66
C ILE A 27 12.21 -6.33 1.95
N ASP A 28 12.77 -6.93 2.99
CA ASP A 28 12.36 -8.26 3.42
C ASP A 28 11.02 -8.23 4.18
N GLU A 29 10.42 -9.40 4.34
CA GLU A 29 9.10 -9.56 4.96
C GLU A 29 9.09 -9.07 6.41
N ALA A 30 10.14 -9.36 7.19
CA ALA A 30 10.19 -9.00 8.60
C ALA A 30 10.24 -7.47 8.76
N ALA A 31 11.10 -6.80 7.99
CA ALA A 31 11.22 -5.34 7.99
C ALA A 31 9.91 -4.67 7.53
N LEU A 32 9.24 -5.22 6.51
CA LEU A 32 7.96 -4.71 6.05
C LEU A 32 6.88 -4.83 7.14
N GLN A 33 6.71 -6.02 7.73
CA GLN A 33 5.70 -6.26 8.75
C GLN A 33 5.96 -5.44 10.03
N GLU A 34 7.23 -5.29 10.43
CA GLU A 34 7.59 -4.40 11.54
C GLU A 34 7.17 -2.96 11.25
N ARG A 35 7.47 -2.46 10.04
CA ARG A 35 7.09 -1.09 9.67
C ARG A 35 5.59 -0.90 9.61
N ILE A 36 4.84 -1.88 9.11
CA ILE A 36 3.37 -1.86 9.08
C ILE A 36 2.80 -1.79 10.50
N ALA A 37 3.32 -2.59 11.43
CA ALA A 37 2.87 -2.54 12.83
C ALA A 37 3.13 -1.17 13.47
N GLN A 38 4.29 -0.57 13.22
CA GLN A 38 4.61 0.78 13.68
C GLN A 38 3.67 1.84 13.10
N LEU A 39 3.30 1.72 11.82
CA LEU A 39 2.33 2.60 11.17
C LEU A 39 0.93 2.45 11.78
N GLY A 40 0.47 1.22 12.01
CA GLY A 40 -0.81 0.98 12.68
C GLY A 40 -0.86 1.62 14.06
N GLN A 41 0.21 1.49 14.85
CA GLN A 41 0.32 2.15 16.15
C GLN A 41 0.32 3.67 16.05
N GLN A 42 0.91 4.23 14.99
CA GLN A 42 0.83 5.68 14.75
C GLN A 42 -0.59 6.11 14.42
N ILE A 43 -1.26 5.42 13.49
CA ILE A 43 -2.65 5.70 13.11
C ILE A 43 -3.58 5.61 14.32
N ASN A 44 -3.40 4.60 15.18
CA ASN A 44 -4.21 4.46 16.41
C ASN A 44 -4.08 5.67 17.33
N ARG A 45 -2.89 6.28 17.43
CA ARG A 45 -2.71 7.52 18.21
C ARG A 45 -3.33 8.72 17.51
N ASP A 46 -3.09 8.85 16.21
CA ASP A 46 -3.51 10.02 15.43
C ASP A 46 -5.04 10.09 15.28
N TYR A 47 -5.74 8.94 15.35
CA TYR A 47 -7.18 8.80 15.19
C TYR A 47 -7.88 8.22 16.43
N ALA A 48 -7.28 8.32 17.63
CA ALA A 48 -7.80 7.68 18.84
C ALA A 48 -9.26 8.05 19.17
N ASP A 49 -9.65 9.30 18.90
CA ASP A 49 -11.00 9.82 19.16
C ASP A 49 -11.87 9.86 17.89
N CYS A 50 -11.46 9.18 16.81
CA CYS A 50 -12.18 9.17 15.54
C CYS A 50 -13.24 8.06 15.51
N GLU A 51 -14.50 8.42 15.31
CA GLU A 51 -15.61 7.46 15.17
C GLU A 51 -15.93 7.11 13.70
N ASP A 52 -15.37 7.86 12.75
CA ASP A 52 -15.74 7.85 11.32
C ASP A 52 -14.51 7.73 10.39
N LEU A 53 -13.55 6.87 10.76
CA LEU A 53 -12.36 6.61 9.93
C LEU A 53 -12.72 5.74 8.72
N LEU A 54 -12.32 6.19 7.53
CA LEU A 54 -12.42 5.46 6.28
C LEU A 54 -11.02 5.23 5.71
N LEU A 55 -10.63 3.97 5.55
CA LEU A 55 -9.45 3.59 4.79
C LEU A 55 -9.83 3.49 3.32
N LEU A 56 -9.26 4.37 2.49
CA LEU A 56 -9.48 4.36 1.04
C LEU A 56 -8.28 3.72 0.35
N CYS A 57 -8.44 2.51 -0.18
CA CYS A 57 -7.39 1.86 -0.94
C CYS A 57 -7.49 2.15 -2.44
N ILE A 58 -6.38 2.56 -3.05
CA ILE A 58 -6.28 2.70 -4.50
C ILE A 58 -5.86 1.35 -5.10
N LEU A 59 -6.71 0.83 -5.97
CA LEU A 59 -6.50 -0.46 -6.63
C LEU A 59 -5.47 -0.36 -7.76
N LYS A 60 -4.69 -1.42 -8.00
CA LYS A 60 -4.85 -2.80 -7.47
C LYS A 60 -3.84 -3.19 -6.39
N GLY A 61 -2.62 -2.66 -6.46
CA GLY A 61 -1.49 -3.18 -5.66
C GLY A 61 -1.58 -2.86 -4.17
N GLY A 62 -2.25 -1.76 -3.81
CA GLY A 62 -2.45 -1.34 -2.42
C GLY A 62 -3.22 -2.32 -1.53
N VAL A 63 -3.93 -3.31 -2.10
CA VAL A 63 -4.79 -4.22 -1.34
C VAL A 63 -4.01 -5.03 -0.30
N MET A 64 -2.86 -5.59 -0.68
CA MET A 64 -2.07 -6.41 0.26
C MET A 64 -1.59 -5.57 1.44
N PHE A 65 -1.02 -4.40 1.15
CA PHE A 65 -0.56 -3.45 2.16
C PHE A 65 -1.70 -2.97 3.05
N LEU A 66 -2.86 -2.61 2.47
CA LEU A 66 -4.07 -2.26 3.21
C LEU A 66 -4.48 -3.36 4.18
N THR A 67 -4.53 -4.62 3.72
CA THR A 67 -4.98 -5.73 4.57
C THR A 67 -4.03 -6.03 5.71
N ASP A 68 -2.73 -5.85 5.52
CA ASP A 68 -1.75 -6.02 6.58
C ASP A 68 -1.82 -4.84 7.56
N LEU A 69 -1.92 -3.62 7.05
CA LEU A 69 -2.06 -2.40 7.86
C LEU A 69 -3.34 -2.39 8.70
N SER A 70 -4.49 -2.72 8.12
CA SER A 70 -5.78 -2.64 8.80
C SER A 70 -5.88 -3.56 10.02
N ARG A 71 -5.16 -4.70 10.01
CA ARG A 71 -5.06 -5.61 11.17
C ARG A 71 -4.36 -4.99 12.38
N HIS A 72 -3.55 -3.94 12.17
CA HIS A 72 -2.86 -3.21 13.22
C HIS A 72 -3.58 -1.92 13.65
N ILE A 73 -4.72 -1.59 13.01
CA ILE A 73 -5.55 -0.43 13.36
C ILE A 73 -6.68 -0.90 14.28
N GLU A 74 -6.68 -0.41 15.51
CA GLU A 74 -7.66 -0.73 16.56
C GLU A 74 -8.87 0.21 16.53
N VAL A 75 -8.67 1.43 15.99
CA VAL A 75 -9.74 2.41 15.78
C VAL A 75 -10.80 1.82 14.84
N PRO A 76 -12.10 1.87 15.19
CA PRO A 76 -13.17 1.42 14.30
C PRO A 76 -13.07 2.13 12.95
N HIS A 77 -13.02 1.35 11.87
CA HIS A 77 -12.86 1.91 10.54
C HIS A 77 -13.64 1.12 9.49
N MET A 78 -13.97 1.83 8.42
CA MET A 78 -14.54 1.27 7.20
C MET A 78 -13.45 1.17 6.13
N ILE A 79 -13.68 0.37 5.11
CA ILE A 79 -12.79 0.25 3.95
C ILE A 79 -13.62 0.50 2.69
N ASP A 80 -13.13 1.38 1.83
CA ASP A 80 -13.63 1.54 0.47
C ASP A 80 -12.45 1.50 -0.52
N PHE A 81 -12.77 1.32 -1.79
CA PHE A 81 -11.79 1.15 -2.84
C PHE A 81 -12.08 2.12 -3.98
N MET A 82 -11.02 2.65 -4.57
CA MET A 82 -11.07 3.38 -5.82
C MET A 82 -10.12 2.74 -6.81
N ALA A 83 -10.50 2.65 -8.08
CA ALA A 83 -9.59 2.24 -9.15
C ALA A 83 -9.38 3.41 -10.11
N ALA A 84 -8.13 3.78 -10.32
CA ALA A 84 -7.74 4.83 -11.25
C ALA A 84 -6.73 4.29 -12.27
N SER A 85 -6.92 4.62 -13.54
CA SER A 85 -5.96 4.31 -14.59
C SER A 85 -5.45 5.58 -15.27
N SER A 86 -4.15 5.60 -15.55
CA SER A 86 -3.55 6.65 -16.36
C SER A 86 -3.77 6.36 -17.84
N TYR A 87 -4.18 7.37 -18.61
CA TYR A 87 -4.25 7.24 -20.06
C TYR A 87 -2.84 7.12 -20.67
N GLY A 88 -2.61 6.01 -21.40
CA GLY A 88 -1.57 5.93 -22.43
C GLY A 88 -0.21 5.37 -22.01
N ILE A 89 -0.11 4.05 -21.93
CA ILE A 89 1.17 3.37 -22.19
C ILE A 89 1.38 3.40 -23.71
N GLY A 90 2.06 4.44 -24.23
CA GLY A 90 2.59 4.42 -25.61
C GLY A 90 2.41 5.66 -26.50
N ALA A 91 1.77 6.74 -26.06
CA ALA A 91 1.65 7.96 -26.87
C ALA A 91 2.39 9.15 -26.23
N ARG A 92 3.25 9.79 -27.02
CA ARG A 92 3.92 11.06 -26.71
C ARG A 92 2.96 12.05 -26.06
N LYS A 93 3.33 12.54 -24.86
CA LYS A 93 2.84 13.79 -24.26
C LYS A 93 1.32 14.01 -24.37
N THR A 94 0.54 13.26 -23.60
CA THR A 94 -0.76 13.76 -23.13
C THR A 94 -0.65 13.90 -21.62
N ALA A 95 -0.68 15.14 -21.15
CA ALA A 95 -0.68 15.44 -19.73
C ALA A 95 -1.86 14.75 -19.05
N GLY A 96 -1.56 13.88 -18.09
CA GLY A 96 -2.22 13.89 -16.78
C GLY A 96 -3.71 13.59 -16.69
N SER A 97 -4.38 13.06 -17.71
CA SER A 97 -5.79 12.65 -17.55
C SER A 97 -5.84 11.27 -16.88
N VAL A 98 -6.03 11.26 -15.56
CA VAL A 98 -6.39 10.07 -14.79
C VAL A 98 -7.88 9.78 -15.01
N ARG A 99 -8.24 8.51 -15.22
CA ARG A 99 -9.63 8.05 -15.31
C ARG A 99 -9.98 7.25 -14.08
N ILE A 100 -11.12 7.55 -13.46
CA ILE A 100 -11.71 6.70 -12.43
C ILE A 100 -12.44 5.54 -13.11
N ASP A 101 -11.94 4.33 -12.91
CA ASP A 101 -12.54 3.08 -13.39
C ASP A 101 -13.57 2.54 -12.41
N MET A 102 -13.35 2.79 -11.12
CA MET A 102 -14.25 2.46 -10.04
C MET A 102 -14.17 3.56 -9.00
N ASP A 103 -15.30 4.21 -8.77
CA ASP A 103 -15.42 5.30 -7.80
C ASP A 103 -15.84 4.76 -6.42
N LEU A 104 -15.74 5.63 -5.43
CA LEU A 104 -16.20 5.40 -4.07
C LEU A 104 -17.68 5.00 -4.05
N LYS A 105 -18.01 4.07 -3.17
CA LYS A 105 -19.41 3.70 -2.89
C LYS A 105 -19.95 4.40 -1.66
N MET A 106 -19.06 4.77 -0.73
CA MET A 106 -19.42 5.45 0.50
C MET A 106 -19.35 6.96 0.33
N ASP A 107 -20.28 7.67 0.98
CA ASP A 107 -20.16 9.12 1.14
C ASP A 107 -19.05 9.44 2.14
N VAL A 108 -18.09 10.25 1.70
CA VAL A 108 -16.91 10.65 2.48
C VAL A 108 -17.05 11.99 3.18
N ARG A 109 -18.16 12.71 2.96
CA ARG A 109 -18.37 14.03 3.57
C ARG A 109 -18.38 13.92 5.10
N GLY A 110 -17.55 14.73 5.73
CA GLY A 110 -17.41 14.77 7.19
C GLY A 110 -16.66 13.57 7.78
N LYS A 111 -16.15 12.65 6.96
CA LYS A 111 -15.34 11.51 7.42
C LYS A 111 -13.86 11.84 7.45
N HIS A 112 -13.13 11.10 8.26
CA HIS A 112 -11.68 11.08 8.20
C HIS A 112 -11.26 10.06 7.16
N VAL A 113 -10.70 10.50 6.03
CA VAL A 113 -10.28 9.61 4.94
C VAL A 113 -8.76 9.43 5.01
N LEU A 114 -8.32 8.19 5.22
CA LEU A 114 -6.92 7.80 5.13
C LEU A 114 -6.70 7.03 3.83
N VAL A 115 -6.00 7.66 2.88
CA VAL A 115 -5.67 7.03 1.60
C VAL A 115 -4.51 6.04 1.78
N VAL A 116 -4.67 4.84 1.24
CA VAL A 116 -3.71 3.74 1.33
C VAL A 116 -3.29 3.32 -0.08
N GLU A 117 -2.00 3.46 -0.36
CA GLU A 117 -1.32 3.14 -1.63
C GLU A 117 -0.14 2.20 -1.37
N ASP A 118 0.24 1.40 -2.36
CA ASP A 118 1.41 0.51 -2.28
C ASP A 118 2.72 1.28 -2.50
N ILE A 119 2.74 2.22 -3.45
CA ILE A 119 3.90 3.05 -3.76
C ILE A 119 3.48 4.39 -4.35
N ILE A 120 4.16 5.46 -3.92
CA ILE A 120 4.06 6.78 -4.55
C ILE A 120 5.34 7.03 -5.35
N ASP A 121 5.20 7.13 -6.66
CA ASP A 121 6.28 7.55 -7.57
C ASP A 121 6.15 9.05 -7.87
N SER A 122 5.62 9.44 -9.04
CA SER A 122 5.43 10.86 -9.41
C SER A 122 4.34 11.60 -8.62
N GLY A 123 3.47 10.89 -7.90
CA GLY A 123 2.37 11.47 -7.13
C GLY A 123 1.16 11.97 -7.92
N HIS A 124 1.15 11.88 -9.26
CA HIS A 124 0.03 12.38 -10.08
C HIS A 124 -1.30 11.68 -9.79
N THR A 125 -1.30 10.35 -9.61
CA THR A 125 -2.52 9.59 -9.26
C THR A 125 -3.10 10.09 -7.94
N LEU A 126 -2.28 10.16 -6.89
CA LEU A 126 -2.70 10.63 -5.57
C LEU A 126 -3.20 12.09 -5.64
N ALA A 127 -2.48 12.97 -6.34
CA ALA A 127 -2.88 14.36 -6.49
C ALA A 127 -4.25 14.50 -7.17
N PHE A 128 -4.54 13.68 -8.19
CA PHE A 128 -5.84 13.65 -8.84
C PHE A 128 -6.95 13.17 -7.90
N VAL A 129 -6.72 12.08 -7.17
CA VAL A 129 -7.68 11.52 -6.20
C VAL A 129 -8.03 12.54 -5.11
N LEU A 130 -7.04 13.30 -4.62
CA LEU A 130 -7.26 14.32 -3.58
C LEU A 130 -7.97 15.59 -4.07
N GLN A 131 -8.07 15.80 -5.38
CA GLN A 131 -8.71 16.97 -6.00
C GLN A 131 -10.10 16.70 -6.56
N THR A 132 -10.55 15.44 -6.52
CA THR A 132 -11.86 14.99 -7.01
C THR A 132 -12.88 15.01 -5.88
#